data_AF-A0A8T3X7T9-F1
#
_entry.id   AF-A0A8T3X7T9-F1
#
_cell.length_a   1.000
_cell.length_b   1.000
_cell.length_c   1.000
_cell.angle_alpha   90.00
_cell.angle_beta   90.00
_cell.angle_gamma   90.00
#
_symmetry.space_group_name_H-M   'P 1'
#
loop_
_entity.id
_entity.type
_entity.pdbx_description
1 polymer ?
#
loop_
_entity_poly.entity_id
_entity_poly.type
_entity_poly.pdbx_seq_one_letter_code
_entity_poly.pdbx_strand_id
1 'polypeptide(L)'
;MNERENHKKEELQKLAQEAYKILKEELERGDVDVTLAEARAIDARTVGVQGDERTYGYPIEITLYKDDKFIWSGRDELIERLSTRITNEVRGVNRVVYVIGFRK
;
A
#
# COMPACT_ATOMS: atom_id res chain seq x y z
N MET A 1 -17.14 -16.87 12.38
CA MET A 1 -16.53 -15.54 12.11
C MET A 1 -17.60 -14.51 12.44
N ASN A 2 -17.33 -13.59 13.38
CA ASN A 2 -18.37 -12.67 13.88
C ASN A 2 -18.57 -11.50 12.89
N GLU A 3 -19.76 -10.89 12.87
CA GLU A 3 -20.12 -9.81 11.92
C GLU A 3 -19.14 -8.63 11.91
N ARG A 4 -18.56 -8.30 13.07
CA ARG A 4 -17.53 -7.26 13.21
C ARG A 4 -16.23 -7.59 12.45
N GLU A 5 -15.83 -8.86 12.46
CA GLU A 5 -14.63 -9.33 11.75
C GLU A 5 -14.84 -9.29 10.24
N ASN A 6 -16.06 -9.63 9.78
CA ASN A 6 -16.42 -9.56 8.37
C ASN A 6 -16.37 -8.10 7.87
N HIS A 7 -16.97 -7.18 8.61
CA HIS A 7 -17.00 -5.76 8.23
C HIS A 7 -15.59 -5.15 8.16
N LYS A 8 -14.73 -5.49 9.13
CA LYS A 8 -13.33 -5.06 9.14
C LYS A 8 -12.54 -5.60 7.95
N LYS A 9 -12.71 -6.89 7.63
CA LYS A 9 -12.06 -7.51 6.48
C LYS A 9 -12.49 -6.83 5.17
N GLU A 10 -13.77 -6.52 5.03
CA GLU A 10 -14.30 -5.78 3.87
C GLU A 10 -13.71 -4.37 3.77
N GLU A 11 -13.59 -3.65 4.89
CA GLU A 11 -12.94 -2.33 4.93
C GLU A 11 -11.48 -2.41 4.48
N LEU A 12 -10.69 -3.33 5.05
CA LEU A 12 -9.28 -3.52 4.68
C LEU A 12 -9.13 -3.90 3.20
N GLN A 13 -10.03 -4.72 2.68
CA GLN A 13 -10.03 -5.11 1.28
C GLN A 13 -10.33 -3.92 0.36
N LYS A 14 -11.25 -3.03 0.74
CA LYS A 14 -11.54 -1.80 -0.01
C LYS A 14 -10.32 -0.87 -0.06
N LEU A 15 -9.68 -0.63 1.09
CA LEU A 15 -8.46 0.20 1.16
C LEU A 15 -7.33 -0.37 0.29
N ALA A 16 -7.13 -1.69 0.33
CA ALA A 16 -6.14 -2.38 -0.50
C ALA A 16 -6.45 -2.23 -2.00
N GLN A 17 -7.73 -2.34 -2.41
CA GLN A 17 -8.15 -2.18 -3.80
C GLN A 17 -7.95 -0.74 -4.31
N GLU A 18 -8.26 0.26 -3.49
CA GLU A 18 -8.04 1.67 -3.85
C GLU A 18 -6.55 1.98 -4.01
N ALA A 19 -5.72 1.53 -3.06
CA ALA A 19 -4.28 1.69 -3.16
C ALA A 19 -3.67 0.92 -4.35
N TYR A 20 -4.21 -0.25 -4.67
CA TYR A 20 -3.78 -1.03 -5.84
C TYR A 20 -4.06 -0.31 -7.17
N LYS A 21 -5.15 0.44 -7.28
CA LYS A 21 -5.42 1.25 -8.48
C LYS A 21 -4.33 2.29 -8.71
N ILE A 22 -3.95 3.03 -7.67
CA ILE A 22 -2.85 4.00 -7.70
C ILE A 22 -1.53 3.30 -8.07
N LEU A 23 -1.26 2.13 -7.47
CA LEU A 23 -0.07 1.34 -7.79
C LEU A 23 0.00 1.00 -9.28
N LYS A 24 -1.10 0.53 -9.85
CA LYS A 24 -1.19 0.18 -11.28
C LYS A 24 -0.93 1.39 -12.17
N GLU A 25 -1.55 2.53 -11.87
CA GLU A 25 -1.34 3.78 -12.61
C GLU A 25 0.12 4.24 -12.58
N GLU A 26 0.79 4.14 -11.43
CA GLU A 26 2.20 4.52 -11.32
C GLU A 26 3.13 3.55 -12.07
N LEU A 27 2.79 2.26 -12.13
CA LEU A 27 3.54 1.25 -12.89
C LEU A 27 3.35 1.41 -14.41
N GLU A 28 2.17 1.84 -14.86
CA GLU A 28 1.88 2.10 -16.28
C GLU A 28 2.73 3.23 -16.88
N ARG A 29 3.38 4.06 -16.05
CA ARG A 29 4.32 5.10 -16.48
C ARG A 29 5.60 4.52 -17.10
N GLY A 30 5.91 3.24 -16.84
CA GLY A 30 6.97 2.49 -17.52
C GLY A 30 8.37 2.67 -16.92
N ASP A 31 8.50 3.37 -15.79
CA ASP A 31 9.81 3.61 -15.13
C ASP A 31 10.37 2.35 -14.45
N VAL A 32 9.51 1.35 -14.21
CA VAL A 32 9.84 0.16 -13.44
C VAL A 32 9.27 -1.08 -14.12
N ASP A 33 10.16 -2.00 -14.46
CA ASP A 33 9.79 -3.32 -14.98
C ASP A 33 9.42 -4.27 -13.84
N VAL A 34 8.15 -4.69 -13.82
CA VAL A 34 7.55 -5.60 -12.85
C VAL A 34 6.64 -6.60 -13.57
N THR A 35 6.64 -7.86 -13.12
CA THR A 35 5.74 -8.90 -13.64
C THR A 35 4.49 -9.06 -12.78
N LEU A 36 4.60 -8.76 -11.48
CA LEU A 36 3.49 -8.79 -10.53
C LEU A 36 3.67 -7.68 -9.49
N ALA A 37 2.55 -7.10 -9.07
CA ALA A 37 2.50 -6.10 -8.02
C ALA A 37 1.33 -6.42 -7.09
N GLU A 38 1.50 -6.17 -5.79
CA GLU A 38 0.49 -6.42 -4.77
C GLU A 38 0.37 -5.20 -3.85
N ALA A 39 -0.86 -4.92 -3.42
CA ALA A 39 -1.15 -3.97 -2.34
C ALA A 39 -2.04 -4.65 -1.29
N ARG A 40 -1.66 -4.54 -0.02
CA ARG A 40 -2.38 -5.19 1.09
C ARG A 40 -2.53 -4.22 2.26
N ALA A 41 -3.75 -4.05 2.75
CA ALA A 41 -3.95 -3.34 4.00
C ALA A 41 -3.50 -4.22 5.18
N ILE A 42 -2.63 -3.68 6.02
CA ILE A 42 -2.18 -4.36 7.25
C ILE A 42 -3.29 -4.18 8.30
N ASP A 43 -3.68 -5.29 8.93
CA ASP A 43 -4.63 -5.24 10.04
C ASP A 43 -3.96 -4.75 11.34
N ALA A 44 -3.52 -3.49 11.31
CA ALA A 44 -3.00 -2.76 12.44
C ALA A 44 -3.28 -1.27 12.22
N ARG A 45 -3.81 -0.59 13.23
CA ARG A 45 -3.97 0.87 13.18
C ARG A 45 -2.63 1.52 13.52
N THR A 46 -2.25 2.53 12.77
CA THR A 46 -1.07 3.35 13.08
C THR A 46 -1.48 4.81 13.26
N VAL A 47 -0.63 5.56 13.96
CA VAL A 47 -0.79 7.00 14.12
C VAL A 47 -0.09 7.70 12.95
N GLY A 48 -0.79 8.67 12.36
CA GLY A 48 -0.28 9.64 11.40
C GLY A 48 -0.53 11.05 11.89
N VAL A 49 -0.02 12.02 11.12
CA VAL A 49 -0.28 13.45 11.32
C VAL A 49 -0.86 13.97 10.02
N GLN A 50 -2.02 14.60 10.08
CA GLN A 50 -2.64 15.25 8.92
C GLN A 50 -3.05 16.65 9.37
N GLY A 51 -2.34 17.67 8.88
CA GLY A 51 -2.39 19.01 9.48
C GLY A 51 -1.80 19.00 10.89
N ASP A 52 -2.52 19.56 11.85
CA ASP A 52 -2.09 19.64 13.26
C ASP A 52 -2.67 18.51 14.15
N GLU A 53 -3.50 17.63 13.59
CA GLU A 53 -4.18 16.58 14.35
C GLU A 53 -3.54 15.19 14.16
N ARG A 54 -3.64 14.37 15.21
CA ARG A 54 -3.29 12.94 15.15
C ARG A 54 -4.40 12.18 14.45
N THR A 55 -4.06 11.52 13.37
CA THR A 55 -4.98 10.64 12.64
C THR A 55 -4.65 9.18 12.89
N TYR A 56 -5.66 8.33 12.86
CA TYR A 56 -5.49 6.88 12.89
C TYR A 56 -5.89 6.32 11.52
N GLY A 57 -5.02 5.51 10.95
CA GLY A 57 -5.20 4.89 9.64
C GLY A 57 -4.58 3.51 9.58
N TYR A 58 -4.81 2.83 8.46
CA TYR A 58 -4.22 1.54 8.17
C TYR A 58 -3.00 1.71 7.25
N PRO A 59 -1.90 1.01 7.50
CA PRO A 59 -0.80 0.94 6.54
C PRO A 59 -1.19 0.11 5.32
N ILE A 60 -0.71 0.52 4.15
CA ILE A 60 -0.72 -0.30 2.94
C ILE A 60 0.68 -0.87 2.72
N GLU A 61 0.78 -2.19 2.71
CA GLU A 61 1.95 -2.92 2.26
C GLU A 61 1.97 -3.01 0.74
N ILE A 62 3.08 -2.63 0.11
CA ILE A 62 3.32 -2.75 -1.32
C ILE A 62 4.45 -3.76 -1.54
N THR A 63 4.19 -4.71 -2.44
CA THR A 63 5.15 -5.73 -2.83
C THR A 63 5.25 -5.80 -4.35
N LEU A 64 6.47 -5.83 -4.86
CA LEU A 64 6.75 -5.92 -6.30
C LEU A 64 7.58 -7.16 -6.61
N TYR A 65 7.27 -7.78 -7.73
CA TYR A 65 7.97 -8.95 -8.25
C TYR A 65 8.35 -8.75 -9.70
N LYS A 66 9.49 -9.32 -10.09
CA LYS A 66 9.95 -9.47 -11.47
C LYS A 66 10.43 -10.89 -11.67
N ASP A 67 9.85 -11.61 -12.61
CA ASP A 67 10.18 -13.01 -12.92
C ASP A 67 10.16 -13.90 -11.66
N ASP A 68 9.05 -13.83 -10.91
CA ASP A 68 8.83 -14.51 -9.62
C ASP A 68 9.82 -14.16 -8.50
N LYS A 69 10.68 -13.15 -8.72
CA LYS A 69 11.63 -12.67 -7.71
C LYS A 69 11.15 -11.36 -7.13
N PHE A 70 11.22 -11.29 -5.81
CA PHE A 70 11.01 -10.06 -5.07
C PHE A 70 12.07 -9.00 -5.44
N ILE A 71 11.61 -7.77 -5.69
CA ILE A 71 12.44 -6.64 -6.09
C ILE A 71 12.19 -5.43 -5.20
N TRP A 72 13.25 -4.82 -4.66
CA TRP A 72 13.11 -3.68 -3.75
C TRP A 72 13.98 -2.47 -4.08
N SER A 73 15.19 -2.68 -4.60
CA SER A 73 16.16 -1.61 -4.81
C SER A 73 15.86 -0.78 -6.07
N GLY A 74 16.33 0.46 -6.09
CA GLY A 74 16.35 1.32 -7.28
C GLY A 74 14.97 1.82 -7.73
N ARG A 75 14.07 2.07 -6.77
CA ARG A 75 12.68 2.47 -7.02
C ARG A 75 12.26 3.66 -6.15
N ASP A 76 13.22 4.46 -5.69
CA ASP A 76 12.99 5.52 -4.72
C ASP A 76 11.94 6.52 -5.20
N GLU A 77 11.99 6.90 -6.49
CA GLU A 77 10.99 7.78 -7.11
C GLU A 77 9.59 7.16 -7.14
N LEU A 78 9.48 5.87 -7.48
CA LEU A 78 8.19 5.17 -7.45
C LEU A 78 7.64 5.12 -6.02
N ILE A 79 8.49 4.79 -5.04
CA ILE A 79 8.11 4.70 -3.63
C ILE A 79 7.63 6.06 -3.11
N GLU A 80 8.31 7.15 -3.47
CA GLU A 80 7.92 8.50 -3.09
C GLU A 80 6.55 8.88 -3.67
N ARG A 81 6.33 8.61 -4.97
CA ARG A 81 5.04 8.86 -5.62
C ARG A 81 3.93 8.03 -5.00
N LEU A 82 4.17 6.73 -4.79
CA LEU A 82 3.19 5.83 -4.16
C LEU A 82 2.87 6.29 -2.74
N SER A 83 3.88 6.62 -1.93
CA SER A 83 3.67 7.14 -0.58
C SER A 83 2.77 8.37 -0.60
N THR A 84 3.11 9.35 -1.44
CA THR A 84 2.38 10.62 -1.53
C THR A 84 0.95 10.42 -2.01
N ARG A 85 0.76 9.72 -3.12
CA ARG A 85 -0.56 9.52 -3.72
C ARG A 85 -1.45 8.67 -2.84
N ILE A 86 -0.97 7.52 -2.35
CA ILE A 86 -1.78 6.61 -1.53
C ILE A 86 -2.22 7.30 -0.23
N THR A 87 -1.34 8.01 0.49
CA THR A 87 -1.74 8.67 1.75
C THR A 87 -2.66 9.87 1.54
N ASN A 88 -2.61 10.52 0.38
CA ASN A 88 -3.44 11.69 0.09
C ASN A 88 -4.80 11.33 -0.54
N GLU A 89 -4.84 10.29 -1.38
CA GLU A 89 -6.01 9.93 -2.18
C GLU A 89 -6.86 8.83 -1.49
N VAL A 90 -6.25 7.92 -0.72
CA VAL A 90 -6.97 6.79 -0.10
C VAL A 90 -7.33 7.13 1.35
N ARG A 91 -8.58 7.52 1.56
CA ARG A 91 -9.07 7.90 2.89
C ARG A 91 -9.00 6.72 3.86
N GLY A 92 -8.37 6.94 5.01
CA GLY A 92 -8.19 5.89 6.03
C GLY A 92 -6.84 5.18 5.94
N VAL A 93 -6.02 5.51 4.93
CA VAL A 93 -4.61 5.14 4.87
C VAL A 93 -3.76 6.31 5.35
N ASN A 94 -2.71 6.01 6.10
CA ASN A 94 -1.79 7.02 6.63
C ASN A 94 -0.32 6.63 6.53
N ARG A 95 -0.04 5.47 5.93
CA ARG A 95 1.31 4.94 5.78
C ARG A 95 1.38 3.98 4.61
N VAL A 96 2.48 4.06 3.87
CA VAL A 96 2.87 3.04 2.91
C VAL A 96 4.08 2.31 3.47
N VAL A 97 4.02 0.98 3.44
CA VAL A 97 5.10 0.08 3.84
C VAL A 97 5.57 -0.59 2.56
N TYR A 98 6.80 -0.30 2.17
CA TYR A 98 7.42 -1.00 1.06
C TYR A 98 8.14 -2.23 1.61
N VAL A 99 7.78 -3.41 1.11
CA VAL A 99 8.50 -4.62 1.47
C VAL A 99 9.92 -4.50 0.91
N ILE A 100 10.93 -4.89 1.69
CA ILE A 100 12.36 -4.91 1.28
C ILE A 100 13.01 -6.29 1.47
N GLY A 101 12.24 -7.30 1.88
CA GLY A 101 12.75 -8.63 2.18
C GLY A 101 11.67 -9.71 2.09
N PHE A 102 12.10 -10.93 1.80
CA PHE A 102 11.22 -12.08 1.58
C PHE A 102 10.49 -12.52 2.86
N ARG A 103 9.21 -12.86 2.76
CA ARG A 103 8.52 -13.69 3.76
C ARG A 103 8.62 -15.14 3.29
N LYS A 104 9.38 -15.95 4.04
CA LYS A 104 9.53 -17.38 3.80
C LYS A 104 8.25 -18.13 4.16
#